data_AF-A0A4Q6FGK5-F1
#
_entry.id   AF-A0A4Q6FGK5-F1
#
_cell.length_a   1.000
_cell.length_b   1.000
_cell.length_c   1.000
_cell.angle_alpha   90.00
_cell.angle_beta   90.00
_cell.angle_gamma   90.00
#
_symmetry.space_group_name_H-M   'P 1'
#
loop_
_entity.id
_entity.type
_entity.pdbx_description
1 polymer ?
#
loop_
_entity_poly.entity_id
_entity_poly.type
_entity_poly.pdbx_seq_one_letter_code
_entity_poly.pdbx_strand_id
1 'polypeptide(L)'
;MSKLNPYTFLQGNSETEKLARSLDWYGHEIGSPERWPTEIRFALQQVFSSPIPMFVAWGSKLEVVYNDAFIRLLGGKHPGAMGQPHLEIWAEVREGLESFVKMTLAGESMLA
;
A
#
# COMPACT_ATOMS: atom_id res chain seq x y z
N MET A 1 -17.02 22.59 -14.85
CA MET A 1 -15.74 21.90 -15.11
C MET A 1 -15.77 20.58 -14.37
N SER A 2 -15.70 19.46 -15.09
CA SER A 2 -15.57 18.13 -14.47
C SER A 2 -14.23 18.06 -13.73
N LYS A 3 -14.23 17.72 -12.43
CA LYS A 3 -12.97 17.42 -11.73
C LYS A 3 -12.36 16.19 -12.42
N LEU A 4 -11.12 16.29 -12.91
CA LEU A 4 -10.41 15.12 -13.43
C LEU A 4 -10.41 14.04 -12.34
N ASN A 5 -10.78 12.82 -12.68
CA ASN A 5 -10.64 11.67 -11.79
C ASN A 5 -9.14 11.32 -11.72
N PRO A 6 -8.44 11.52 -10.59
CA PRO A 6 -7.00 11.27 -10.51
C PRO A 6 -6.65 9.77 -10.52
N TYR A 7 -7.66 8.92 -10.36
CA TYR A 7 -7.56 7.46 -10.29
C TYR A 7 -7.88 6.78 -11.62
N THR A 8 -7.63 7.39 -12.78
CA THR A 8 -7.89 6.76 -14.11
C THR A 8 -7.26 5.36 -14.25
N PHE A 9 -6.20 5.07 -13.49
CA PHE A 9 -5.50 3.79 -13.45
C PHE A 9 -6.09 2.76 -12.46
N LEU A 10 -6.98 3.18 -11.55
CA LEU A 10 -7.69 2.36 -10.55
C LEU A 10 -9.21 2.49 -10.74
N GLN A 11 -9.79 1.61 -11.56
CA GLN A 11 -11.21 1.60 -11.94
C GLN A 11 -11.98 0.39 -11.39
N GLY A 12 -11.34 -0.48 -10.63
CA GLY A 12 -11.99 -1.62 -10.01
C GLY A 12 -12.87 -1.23 -8.83
N ASN A 13 -13.71 -2.16 -8.40
CA ASN A 13 -14.77 -1.94 -7.41
C ASN A 13 -14.58 -2.76 -6.13
N SER A 14 -13.36 -3.25 -5.89
CA SER A 14 -12.99 -3.98 -4.69
C SER A 14 -13.14 -3.10 -3.45
N GLU A 15 -13.24 -3.73 -2.28
CA GLU A 15 -13.37 -3.02 -1.00
C GLU A 15 -12.14 -2.13 -0.73
N THR A 16 -10.94 -2.70 -0.86
CA THR A 16 -9.69 -1.99 -0.61
C THR A 16 -9.40 -0.91 -1.67
N GLU A 17 -9.80 -1.11 -2.91
CA GLU A 17 -9.61 -0.10 -3.96
C GLU A 17 -10.54 1.11 -3.74
N LYS A 18 -11.79 0.88 -3.32
CA LYS A 18 -12.70 1.94 -2.89
C LYS A 18 -12.16 2.68 -1.67
N LEU A 19 -11.64 1.94 -0.69
CA LEU A 19 -11.01 2.52 0.49
C LEU A 19 -9.82 3.40 0.11
N ALA A 20 -8.89 2.90 -0.70
CA ALA A 20 -7.73 3.66 -1.17
C ALA A 20 -8.14 4.94 -1.90
N ARG A 21 -9.20 4.92 -2.71
CA ARG A 21 -9.72 6.14 -3.35
C ARG A 21 -10.37 7.14 -2.41
N SER A 22 -10.85 6.68 -1.25
CA SER A 22 -11.53 7.52 -0.25
C SER A 22 -10.58 8.20 0.74
N LEU A 23 -9.32 7.77 0.82
CA LEU A 23 -8.32 8.34 1.71
C LEU A 23 -7.82 9.71 1.22
N ASP A 24 -7.53 10.60 2.16
CA ASP A 24 -6.84 11.86 1.89
C ASP A 24 -5.32 11.63 1.87
N TRP A 25 -4.81 11.36 0.67
CA TRP A 25 -3.37 11.15 0.47
C TRP A 25 -2.52 12.42 0.55
N TYR A 26 -3.10 13.61 0.72
CA TYR A 26 -2.32 14.84 0.80
C TYR A 26 -1.38 14.88 2.02
N GLY A 27 -1.76 14.23 3.13
CA GLY A 27 -0.95 14.12 4.34
C GLY A 27 0.09 12.99 4.32
N HIS A 28 0.11 12.18 3.26
CA HIS A 28 0.95 10.98 3.13
C HIS A 28 2.17 11.26 2.26
N GLU A 29 3.23 10.44 2.39
CA GLU A 29 4.47 10.63 1.62
C GLU A 29 4.30 10.33 0.13
N ILE A 30 3.38 9.41 -0.20
CA ILE A 30 2.97 9.16 -1.59
C ILE A 30 2.36 10.42 -2.24
N GLY A 31 1.82 11.34 -1.44
CA GLY A 31 1.24 12.61 -1.88
C GLY A 31 -0.07 12.45 -2.63
N SER A 32 -0.50 13.51 -3.33
CA SER A 32 -1.79 13.51 -4.00
C SER A 32 -1.82 12.55 -5.22
N PRO A 33 -2.92 11.82 -5.47
CA PRO A 33 -2.99 10.82 -6.54
C PRO A 33 -2.80 11.39 -7.96
N GLU A 34 -3.02 12.69 -8.16
CA GLU A 34 -2.71 13.39 -9.42
C GLU A 34 -1.20 13.39 -9.72
N ARG A 35 -0.37 13.34 -8.68
CA ARG A 35 1.10 13.48 -8.74
C ARG A 35 1.84 12.18 -8.51
N TRP A 36 1.12 11.08 -8.27
CA TRP A 36 1.76 9.78 -8.08
C TRP A 36 2.65 9.41 -9.27
N PRO A 37 3.92 9.05 -9.02
CA PRO A 37 4.82 8.53 -10.03
C PRO A 37 4.23 7.33 -10.79
N THR A 38 4.67 7.10 -12.02
CA THR A 38 4.16 6.00 -12.85
C THR A 38 4.41 4.63 -12.20
N GLU A 39 5.53 4.51 -11.48
CA GLU A 39 5.99 3.29 -10.81
C GLU A 39 4.99 2.84 -9.74
N ILE A 40 4.54 3.77 -8.88
CA ILE A 40 3.56 3.45 -7.84
C ILE A 40 2.19 3.18 -8.44
N ARG A 41 1.78 3.90 -9.49
CA ARG A 41 0.52 3.61 -10.20
C ARG A 41 0.52 2.18 -10.75
N PHE A 42 1.61 1.78 -11.39
CA PHE A 42 1.77 0.42 -11.92
C PHE A 42 1.76 -0.63 -10.81
N ALA A 43 2.52 -0.41 -9.72
CA ALA A 43 2.55 -1.33 -8.59
C ALA A 43 1.17 -1.51 -7.95
N LEU A 44 0.41 -0.43 -7.78
CA LEU A 44 -0.95 -0.49 -7.25
C LEU A 44 -1.92 -1.20 -8.19
N GLN A 45 -1.79 -1.04 -9.52
CA GLN A 45 -2.55 -1.84 -10.47
C GLN A 45 -2.28 -3.33 -10.28
N GLN A 46 -1.02 -3.73 -10.09
CA GLN A 46 -0.68 -5.12 -9.82
C GLN A 46 -1.29 -5.61 -8.50
N VAL A 47 -1.17 -4.83 -7.42
CA VAL A 47 -1.77 -5.17 -6.11
C VAL A 47 -3.27 -5.38 -6.23
N PHE A 48 -4.02 -4.41 -6.75
CA PHE A 48 -5.48 -4.48 -6.79
C PHE A 48 -6.03 -5.49 -7.82
N SER A 49 -5.30 -5.74 -8.91
CA SER A 49 -5.72 -6.74 -9.90
C SER A 49 -5.40 -8.18 -9.50
N SER A 50 -4.56 -8.38 -8.49
CA SER A 50 -4.08 -9.70 -8.08
C SER A 50 -5.10 -10.47 -7.23
N PRO A 51 -5.33 -11.76 -7.50
CA PRO A 51 -6.18 -12.62 -6.68
C PRO A 51 -5.47 -13.15 -5.42
N ILE A 52 -4.15 -12.98 -5.32
CA ILE A 52 -3.36 -13.43 -4.16
C ILE A 52 -3.09 -12.26 -3.20
N PRO A 53 -2.89 -12.53 -1.89
CA PRO A 53 -2.60 -11.48 -0.91
C PRO A 53 -1.36 -10.66 -1.30
N MET A 54 -1.54 -9.36 -1.53
CA MET A 54 -0.45 -8.45 -1.90
C MET A 54 -0.60 -7.09 -1.24
N PHE A 55 0.54 -6.45 -0.99
CA PHE A 55 0.63 -5.05 -0.60
C PHE A 55 1.86 -4.40 -1.23
N VAL A 56 1.86 -3.07 -1.26
CA VAL A 56 3.02 -2.22 -1.51
C VAL A 56 3.25 -1.38 -0.27
N ALA A 57 4.52 -1.23 0.13
CA ALA A 57 4.96 -0.27 1.14
C ALA A 57 5.79 0.81 0.46
N TRP A 58 5.40 2.08 0.62
CA TRP A 58 5.97 3.19 -0.14
C TRP A 58 6.52 4.31 0.73
N GLY A 59 7.55 5.00 0.25
CA GLY A 59 8.17 6.13 0.93
C GLY A 59 9.08 5.71 2.09
N SER A 60 9.61 6.70 2.78
CA SER A 60 10.50 6.52 3.93
C SER A 60 9.78 5.96 5.15
N LYS A 61 8.47 6.21 5.27
CA LYS A 61 7.60 5.63 6.31
C LYS A 61 7.04 4.25 5.95
N LEU A 62 7.27 3.78 4.72
CA LEU A 62 6.74 2.49 4.25
C LEU A 62 5.22 2.40 4.43
N GLU A 63 4.50 3.41 3.95
CA GLU A 63 3.04 3.47 4.03
C GLU A 63 2.42 2.37 3.18
N VAL A 64 1.49 1.60 3.75
CA VAL A 64 1.02 0.35 3.16
C VAL A 64 -0.29 0.53 2.40
N VAL A 65 -0.32 0.03 1.16
CA VAL A 65 -1.53 -0.13 0.35
C VAL A 65 -1.67 -1.60 -0.04
N TYR A 66 -2.84 -2.20 0.18
CA TYR A 66 -3.04 -3.65 0.07
C TYR A 66 -4.36 -4.00 -0.62
N ASN A 67 -4.47 -5.24 -1.12
CA ASN A 67 -5.67 -5.73 -1.78
C ASN A 67 -6.63 -6.51 -0.86
N ASP A 68 -7.83 -6.82 -1.37
CA ASP A 68 -8.88 -7.52 -0.61
C ASP A 68 -8.39 -8.89 -0.07
N ALA A 69 -7.59 -9.61 -0.84
CA ALA A 69 -7.03 -10.90 -0.44
C ALA A 69 -6.11 -10.77 0.79
N PHE A 70 -5.46 -9.62 0.97
CA PHE A 70 -4.58 -9.35 2.10
C PHE A 70 -5.32 -9.04 3.41
N ILE A 71 -6.62 -8.69 3.37
CA ILE A 71 -7.41 -8.35 4.57
C ILE A 71 -7.33 -9.46 5.63
N ARG A 72 -7.40 -10.73 5.22
CA ARG A 72 -7.36 -11.87 6.15
C ARG A 72 -6.02 -12.00 6.88
N LEU A 73 -4.92 -11.57 6.24
CA LEU A 73 -3.58 -11.62 6.82
C LEU A 73 -3.31 -10.45 7.77
N LEU A 74 -4.09 -9.37 7.70
CA LEU A 74 -3.97 -8.21 8.58
C LEU A 74 -4.45 -8.45 10.01
N GLY A 75 -5.10 -9.59 10.31
CA GLY A 75 -5.49 -9.93 11.67
C GLY A 75 -6.46 -8.94 12.31
N GLY A 76 -7.41 -8.39 11.53
CA GLY A 76 -8.42 -7.45 12.05
C GLY A 76 -8.01 -5.97 12.00
N LYS A 77 -6.87 -5.63 11.38
CA LYS A 77 -6.40 -4.23 11.25
C LYS A 77 -7.01 -3.48 10.07
N HIS A 78 -7.79 -4.13 9.21
CA HIS A 78 -8.58 -3.46 8.17
C HIS A 78 -9.83 -2.79 8.79
N PRO A 79 -10.21 -1.56 8.39
CA PRO A 79 -9.61 -0.74 7.33
C PRO A 79 -8.44 0.15 7.78
N GLY A 80 -8.19 0.24 9.09
CA GLY A 80 -7.24 1.19 9.68
C GLY A 80 -5.80 1.07 9.19
N ALA A 81 -5.36 -0.08 8.68
CA ALA A 81 -4.02 -0.29 8.14
C ALA A 81 -3.75 0.43 6.81
N MET A 82 -4.78 0.87 6.07
CA MET A 82 -4.58 1.50 4.75
C MET A 82 -3.89 2.85 4.89
N GLY A 83 -2.74 3.01 4.22
CA GLY A 83 -1.90 4.21 4.28
C GLY A 83 -1.09 4.36 5.57
N GLN A 84 -1.14 3.40 6.50
CA GLN A 84 -0.36 3.46 7.73
C GLN A 84 1.09 3.00 7.52
N PRO A 85 2.05 3.50 8.32
CA PRO A 85 3.43 3.01 8.28
C PRO A 85 3.52 1.51 8.58
N HIS A 86 4.31 0.77 7.80
CA HIS A 86 4.49 -0.68 7.95
C HIS A 86 4.83 -1.08 9.40
N LEU A 87 5.79 -0.42 10.04
CA LEU A 87 6.21 -0.73 11.41
C LEU A 87 5.22 -0.31 12.50
N GLU A 88 4.16 0.42 12.15
CA GLU A 88 3.03 0.71 13.04
C GLU A 88 1.94 -0.35 12.90
N ILE A 89 1.67 -0.81 11.68
CA ILE A 89 0.71 -1.90 11.41
C ILE A 89 1.15 -3.20 12.10
N TRP A 90 2.44 -3.50 12.10
CA TRP A 90 3.01 -4.71 12.71
C TRP A 90 3.93 -4.41 13.88
N ALA A 91 3.51 -3.49 14.75
CA ALA A 91 4.28 -3.08 15.93
C ALA A 91 4.62 -4.25 16.86
N GLU A 92 3.82 -5.32 16.87
CA GLU A 92 3.97 -6.48 17.74
C GLU A 92 5.17 -7.36 17.36
N VAL A 93 5.61 -7.28 16.10
CA VAL A 93 6.72 -8.06 15.54
C VAL A 93 7.80 -7.15 14.93
N ARG A 94 7.83 -5.88 15.36
CA ARG A 94 8.67 -4.81 14.78
C ARG A 94 10.14 -5.20 14.67
N GLU A 95 10.75 -5.74 15.73
CA GLU A 95 12.19 -6.06 15.75
C GLU A 95 12.60 -7.03 14.63
N GLY A 96 11.77 -8.04 14.37
CA GLY A 96 11.98 -8.97 13.26
C GLY A 96 11.80 -8.30 11.90
N LEU A 97 10.74 -7.50 11.75
CA LEU A 97 10.43 -6.81 10.49
C LEU A 97 11.44 -5.74 10.11
N GLU A 98 12.01 -5.02 11.08
CA GLU A 98 13.01 -3.98 10.78
C GLU A 98 14.23 -4.53 10.06
N SER A 99 14.68 -5.73 10.43
CA SER A 99 15.80 -6.39 9.78
C SER A 99 15.45 -6.75 8.33
N PHE A 100 14.25 -7.30 8.11
CA PHE A 100 13.77 -7.64 6.76
C PHE A 100 13.58 -6.41 5.87
N VAL A 101 13.07 -5.32 6.43
CA VAL A 101 12.93 -4.04 5.73
C VAL A 101 14.31 -3.53 5.29
N LYS A 102 15.30 -3.53 6.19
CA LYS A 102 16.66 -3.07 5.86
C LYS A 102 17.28 -3.89 4.74
N MET A 103 17.17 -5.22 4.79
CA MET A 103 17.66 -6.11 3.73
C MET A 103 16.98 -5.85 2.39
N THR A 104 15.65 -5.77 2.39
CA THR A 104 14.86 -5.53 1.17
C THR A 104 15.23 -4.19 0.52
N LEU A 105 15.40 -3.14 1.32
CA LEU A 105 15.82 -1.82 0.82
C LEU A 105 17.27 -1.80 0.33
N ALA A 106 18.13 -2.70 0.81
CA ALA A 106 19.48 -2.91 0.29
C ALA A 106 19.50 -3.76 -1.01
N GLY A 107 18.35 -4.25 -1.49
CA GLY A 107 18.25 -5.11 -2.66
C GLY A 107 18.53 -6.59 -2.38
N GLU A 108 18.50 -6.99 -1.11
CA GLU A 108 18.72 -8.36 -0.67
C GLU A 108 17.39 -9.13 -0.54
N SER A 109 17.44 -10.44 -0.76
CA SER A 109 16.32 -11.37 -0.57
C SER A 109 16.64 -12.34 0.57
N MET A 110 15.62 -12.73 1.34
CA MET A 110 15.74 -13.76 2.37
C MET A 110 15.81 -15.19 1.78
N LEU A 111 15.31 -15.38 0.56
CA LEU A 111 15.42 -16.64 -0.17
C LEU A 111 16.73 -16.62 -0.96
N ALA A 112 17.79 -17.11 -0.35
CA ALA A 112 19.02 -17.56 -1.02
C ALA A 112 19.04 -19.09 -1.02
#